data_AF-A0AAQ4DD31-F1
#
_entry.id   AF-A0AAQ4DD31-F1
#
_cell.length_a   1.000
_cell.length_b   1.000
_cell.length_c   1.000
_cell.angle_alpha   90.00
_cell.angle_beta   90.00
_cell.angle_gamma   90.00
#
_symmetry.space_group_name_H-M   'P 1'
#
loop_
_entity.id
_entity.type
_entity.pdbx_description
1 polymer ?
#
loop_
_entity_poly.entity_id
_entity_poly.type
_entity_poly.pdbx_seq_one_letter_code
_entity_poly.pdbx_strand_id
1 'polypeptide(L)'
;MEKLRAGETPGRRNSAMKKLRAGETPRWRNSVLEKLRVGETPRWRNFALEKLRIEETPRLKNCAGETPRWINSAMEKLSDGEIQRWRNSALDKLRVRETPRWRNSAIEQLRDGQTPRCRNSALVKVRVGEKSALEKRPRWRNSTLEKLRAGETPRWINSEWEKLRTGEAPRLRNSALEKLRV
;
A
#
# COMPACT_ATOMS: atom_id res chain seq x y z
N MET A 1 -13.87 18.83 -20.09
CA MET A 1 -14.53 18.78 -18.76
C MET A 1 -15.10 17.40 -18.60
N GLU A 2 -14.81 16.66 -17.52
CA GLU A 2 -15.72 15.59 -17.09
C GLU A 2 -15.41 15.22 -15.64
N LYS A 3 -16.33 15.60 -14.74
CA LYS A 3 -16.42 15.07 -13.39
C LYS A 3 -17.52 14.02 -13.46
N LEU A 4 -17.15 12.75 -13.45
CA LEU A 4 -18.14 11.67 -13.49
C LEU A 4 -18.46 11.19 -12.07
N ARG A 5 -19.75 10.93 -11.81
CA ARG A 5 -20.25 10.27 -10.59
C ARG A 5 -20.95 9.00 -11.03
N ALA A 6 -20.49 7.84 -10.57
CA ALA A 6 -21.12 6.55 -10.83
C ALA A 6 -21.42 5.85 -9.49
N GLY A 7 -22.67 5.44 -9.29
CA GLY A 7 -23.12 4.68 -8.11
C GLY A 7 -22.65 3.23 -8.20
N GLU A 8 -23.15 2.50 -9.21
CA GLU A 8 -22.65 1.20 -9.63
C GLU A 8 -21.79 1.40 -10.88
N THR A 9 -20.52 0.96 -10.86
CA THR A 9 -19.67 1.08 -12.05
C THR A 9 -19.32 -0.31 -12.59
N PRO A 10 -19.95 -0.77 -13.69
CA PRO A 10 -19.44 -1.96 -14.37
C PRO A 10 -18.04 -1.68 -14.92
N GLY A 11 -17.25 -2.74 -15.08
CA GLY A 11 -15.82 -2.60 -15.30
C GLY A 11 -15.45 -1.73 -16.51
N ARG A 12 -14.59 -0.73 -16.29
CA ARG A 12 -14.13 0.18 -17.36
C ARG A 12 -12.79 -0.27 -17.92
N ARG A 13 -12.67 -0.18 -19.24
CA ARG A 13 -11.44 -0.45 -19.99
C ARG A 13 -11.06 0.80 -20.78
N ASN A 14 -9.76 1.03 -20.95
CA ASN A 14 -9.22 2.05 -21.85
C ASN A 14 -9.85 3.45 -21.62
N SER A 15 -9.81 3.94 -20.38
CA SER A 15 -10.43 5.21 -20.00
C SER A 15 -9.39 6.22 -19.53
N ALA A 16 -9.51 7.47 -20.00
CA ALA A 16 -8.77 8.62 -19.49
C ALA A 16 -9.76 9.63 -18.91
N MET A 17 -9.51 10.11 -17.69
CA MET A 17 -10.43 11.04 -17.01
C MET A 17 -9.70 11.94 -16.03
N LYS A 18 -10.22 13.15 -15.81
CA LYS A 18 -9.62 14.08 -14.86
C LYS A 18 -10.05 13.81 -13.42
N LYS A 19 -11.35 13.65 -13.19
CA LYS A 19 -11.92 13.47 -11.84
C LYS A 19 -13.06 12.47 -11.85
N LEU A 20 -12.98 11.47 -10.98
CA LEU A 20 -14.02 10.45 -10.83
C LEU A 20 -14.38 10.24 -9.36
N ARG A 21 -15.66 10.03 -9.09
CA ARG A 21 -16.18 9.48 -7.84
C ARG A 21 -16.97 8.22 -8.15
N ALA A 22 -16.55 7.09 -7.59
CA ALA A 22 -17.20 5.80 -7.75
C ALA A 22 -17.66 5.28 -6.39
N GLY A 23 -18.87 4.73 -6.33
CA GLY A 23 -19.41 4.05 -5.15
C GLY A 23 -18.81 2.65 -5.00
N GLU A 24 -19.40 1.68 -5.71
CA GLU A 24 -19.18 0.26 -5.41
C GLU A 24 -18.30 -0.50 -6.43
N THR A 25 -17.37 -1.30 -5.87
CA THR A 25 -16.56 -2.39 -6.47
C THR A 25 -16.12 -2.32 -7.94
N PRO A 26 -15.54 -1.21 -8.43
CA PRO A 26 -15.28 -1.10 -9.86
C PRO A 26 -14.03 -1.87 -10.29
N ARG A 27 -14.11 -2.54 -11.45
CA ARG A 27 -12.98 -3.26 -12.07
C ARG A 27 -12.40 -2.44 -13.22
N TRP A 28 -11.18 -1.99 -13.07
CA TRP A 28 -10.55 -1.11 -14.06
C TRP A 28 -9.37 -1.77 -14.74
N ARG A 29 -9.31 -1.61 -16.06
CA ARG A 29 -8.17 -2.02 -16.87
C ARG A 29 -7.69 -0.90 -17.77
N ASN A 30 -6.38 -0.73 -17.87
CA ASN A 30 -5.73 0.20 -18.82
C ASN A 30 -6.35 1.60 -18.70
N SER A 31 -6.17 2.27 -17.58
CA SER A 31 -6.82 3.56 -17.36
C SER A 31 -5.87 4.57 -16.72
N VAL A 32 -6.11 5.85 -17.03
CA VAL A 32 -5.33 6.99 -16.53
C VAL A 32 -6.28 7.99 -15.89
N LEU A 33 -6.02 8.34 -14.64
CA LEU A 33 -6.82 9.33 -13.91
C LEU A 33 -5.90 10.29 -13.17
N GLU A 34 -6.29 11.56 -13.04
CA GLU A 34 -5.63 12.47 -12.11
C GLU A 34 -6.16 12.25 -10.69
N LYS A 35 -7.48 12.33 -10.48
CA LYS A 35 -8.06 12.28 -9.12
C LYS A 35 -9.22 11.32 -9.05
N LEU A 36 -9.14 10.38 -8.12
CA LEU A 36 -10.17 9.40 -7.88
C LEU A 36 -10.57 9.37 -6.40
N ARG A 37 -11.87 9.26 -6.15
CA ARG A 37 -12.40 8.83 -4.85
C ARG A 37 -13.28 7.60 -5.04
N VAL A 38 -13.05 6.58 -4.22
CA VAL A 38 -13.82 5.33 -4.26
C VAL A 38 -14.36 5.03 -2.87
N GLY A 39 -15.61 4.58 -2.80
CA GLY A 39 -16.26 4.13 -1.57
C GLY A 39 -15.90 2.69 -1.18
N GLU A 40 -15.79 1.77 -2.15
CA GLU A 40 -15.59 0.34 -1.85
C GLU A 40 -14.51 -0.38 -2.68
N THR A 41 -14.16 -1.59 -2.22
CA THR A 41 -13.05 -2.46 -2.66
C THR A 41 -12.85 -2.59 -4.19
N PRO A 42 -11.90 -1.85 -4.79
CA PRO A 42 -11.73 -1.89 -6.24
C PRO A 42 -10.66 -2.91 -6.68
N ARG A 43 -10.75 -3.38 -7.94
CA ARG A 43 -9.70 -4.20 -8.58
C ARG A 43 -9.11 -3.46 -9.78
N TRP A 44 -7.79 -3.28 -9.77
CA TRP A 44 -7.08 -2.49 -10.76
C TRP A 44 -6.01 -3.30 -11.48
N ARG A 45 -5.92 -3.10 -12.80
CA ARG A 45 -4.86 -3.64 -13.63
C ARG A 45 -4.39 -2.59 -14.64
N ASN A 46 -3.08 -2.37 -14.74
CA ASN A 46 -2.47 -1.43 -15.70
C ASN A 46 -3.06 -0.03 -15.54
N PHE A 47 -2.68 0.67 -14.47
CA PHE A 47 -3.25 1.98 -14.14
C PHE A 47 -2.17 3.02 -13.82
N ALA A 48 -2.41 4.28 -14.18
CA ALA A 48 -1.60 5.43 -13.75
C ALA A 48 -2.48 6.50 -13.06
N LEU A 49 -2.26 6.74 -11.76
CA LEU A 49 -3.05 7.65 -10.92
C LEU A 49 -2.21 8.74 -10.27
N GLU A 50 -2.60 10.00 -10.36
CA GLU A 50 -1.92 11.02 -9.55
C GLU A 50 -2.36 10.92 -8.08
N LYS A 51 -3.67 10.94 -7.80
CA LYS A 51 -4.20 10.95 -6.43
C LYS A 51 -5.40 10.03 -6.24
N LEU A 52 -5.29 9.11 -5.29
CA LEU A 52 -6.40 8.29 -4.81
C LEU A 52 -6.72 8.60 -3.35
N ARG A 53 -8.02 8.66 -3.08
CA ARG A 53 -8.55 8.54 -1.73
C ARG A 53 -9.62 7.46 -1.70
N ILE A 54 -9.41 6.45 -0.86
CA ILE A 54 -10.42 5.46 -0.55
C ILE A 54 -11.02 5.88 0.79
N GLU A 55 -12.34 6.04 0.84
CA GLU A 55 -13.04 6.37 2.09
C GLU A 55 -13.38 5.05 2.80
N GLU A 56 -13.10 4.97 4.12
CA GLU A 56 -13.39 3.77 4.92
C GLU A 56 -14.91 3.55 4.96
N THR A 57 -15.38 2.35 4.59
CA THR A 57 -16.73 1.93 4.98
C THR A 57 -16.72 1.62 6.49
N PRO A 58 -17.76 1.98 7.27
CA PRO A 58 -17.89 1.49 8.62
C PRO A 58 -17.96 -0.04 8.55
N ARG A 59 -17.01 -0.73 9.18
CA ARG A 59 -16.88 -2.19 9.18
C ARG A 59 -18.23 -2.88 9.45
N LEU A 60 -18.96 -3.22 8.40
CA LEU A 60 -20.00 -4.24 8.45
C LEU A 60 -19.26 -5.54 8.72
N LYS A 61 -19.31 -6.01 9.96
CA LYS A 61 -18.64 -7.22 10.49
C LYS A 61 -18.90 -8.49 9.65
N ASN A 62 -19.78 -8.44 8.65
CA ASN A 62 -20.24 -9.57 7.85
C ASN A 62 -19.94 -9.45 6.34
N CYS A 63 -19.27 -8.39 5.87
CA CYS A 63 -18.80 -8.40 4.49
C CYS A 63 -17.52 -9.25 4.42
N ALA A 64 -17.65 -10.50 3.96
CA ALA A 64 -16.53 -11.28 3.44
C ALA A 64 -15.99 -10.62 2.15
N GLY A 65 -15.51 -9.38 2.28
CA GLY A 65 -15.19 -8.47 1.18
C GLY A 65 -13.81 -8.73 0.64
N GLU A 66 -13.70 -8.85 -0.68
CA GLU A 66 -12.47 -9.15 -1.36
C GLU A 66 -11.42 -8.06 -1.12
N THR A 67 -10.24 -8.42 -0.59
CA THR A 67 -9.13 -7.47 -0.43
C THR A 67 -8.82 -6.78 -1.76
N PRO A 68 -8.82 -5.44 -1.84
CA PRO A 68 -8.49 -4.73 -3.06
C PRO A 68 -7.12 -5.14 -3.62
N ARG A 69 -7.05 -5.24 -4.95
CA ARG A 69 -5.86 -5.74 -5.66
C ARG A 69 -5.42 -4.77 -6.74
N TRP A 70 -4.14 -4.47 -6.71
CA TRP A 70 -3.45 -3.61 -7.66
C TRP A 70 -2.37 -4.39 -8.37
N ILE A 71 -2.42 -4.36 -9.70
CA ILE A 71 -1.46 -5.07 -10.56
C ILE A 71 -0.96 -4.08 -11.61
N ASN A 72 0.36 -3.95 -11.77
CA ASN A 72 0.97 -3.06 -12.76
C ASN A 72 0.41 -1.63 -12.62
N SER A 73 0.58 -1.04 -11.44
CA SER A 73 -0.01 0.26 -11.10
C SER A 73 1.07 1.26 -10.72
N ALA A 74 0.96 2.48 -11.25
CA ALA A 74 1.81 3.61 -10.92
C ALA A 74 0.98 4.70 -10.25
N MET A 75 1.42 5.23 -9.11
CA MET A 75 0.65 6.25 -8.41
C MET A 75 1.49 7.23 -7.59
N GLU A 76 1.15 8.52 -7.64
CA GLU A 76 1.89 9.53 -6.88
C GLU A 76 1.44 9.56 -5.40
N LYS A 77 0.12 9.59 -5.14
CA LYS A 77 -0.42 9.69 -3.77
C LYS A 77 -1.61 8.77 -3.52
N LEU A 78 -1.50 7.95 -2.49
CA LEU A 78 -2.57 7.10 -1.98
C LEU A 78 -2.83 7.36 -0.49
N SER A 79 -4.09 7.59 -0.14
CA SER A 79 -4.57 7.54 1.24
C SER A 79 -5.70 6.52 1.34
N ASP A 80 -5.49 5.50 2.16
CA ASP A 80 -6.41 4.38 2.33
C ASP A 80 -6.50 3.94 3.79
N GLY A 81 -7.67 3.43 4.16
CA GLY A 81 -7.94 2.85 5.47
C GLY A 81 -7.81 1.33 5.51
N GLU A 82 -7.91 0.64 4.36
CA GLU A 82 -8.13 -0.81 4.33
C GLU A 82 -6.88 -1.65 3.99
N ILE A 83 -6.98 -2.97 4.19
CA ILE A 83 -5.98 -3.96 3.74
C ILE A 83 -5.85 -3.93 2.21
N GLN A 84 -4.64 -3.78 1.69
CA GLN A 84 -4.37 -3.75 0.25
C GLN A 84 -3.40 -4.83 -0.22
N ARG A 85 -3.55 -5.30 -1.46
CA ARG A 85 -2.54 -6.15 -2.13
C ARG A 85 -2.03 -5.50 -3.41
N TRP A 86 -0.71 -5.34 -3.47
CA TRP A 86 -0.02 -4.72 -4.58
C TRP A 86 0.98 -5.67 -5.22
N ARG A 87 0.99 -5.68 -6.55
CA ARG A 87 1.91 -6.47 -7.36
C ARG A 87 2.45 -5.64 -8.50
N ASN A 88 3.76 -5.64 -8.70
CA ASN A 88 4.41 -4.92 -9.81
C ASN A 88 3.96 -3.45 -9.83
N SER A 89 4.16 -2.73 -8.73
CA SER A 89 3.60 -1.38 -8.59
C SER A 89 4.63 -0.37 -8.08
N ALA A 90 4.49 0.88 -8.51
CA ALA A 90 5.33 2.00 -8.13
C ALA A 90 4.47 3.08 -7.46
N LEU A 91 4.89 3.54 -6.28
CA LEU A 91 4.16 4.55 -5.50
C LEU A 91 5.09 5.57 -4.85
N ASP A 92 4.79 6.86 -4.96
CA ASP A 92 5.65 7.86 -4.30
C ASP A 92 5.25 7.99 -2.82
N LYS A 93 3.98 8.27 -2.55
CA LYS A 93 3.48 8.55 -1.20
C LYS A 93 2.27 7.71 -0.86
N LEU A 94 2.41 6.90 0.18
CA LEU A 94 1.40 6.01 0.67
C LEU A 94 1.12 6.24 2.16
N ARG A 95 -0.15 6.40 2.49
CA ARG A 95 -0.65 6.36 3.86
C ARG A 95 -1.73 5.29 3.97
N VAL A 96 -1.44 4.23 4.73
CA VAL A 96 -2.36 3.13 5.01
C VAL A 96 -2.53 2.99 6.51
N ARG A 97 -3.76 2.70 6.95
CA ARG A 97 -4.06 2.47 8.37
C ARG A 97 -3.98 0.99 8.77
N GLU A 98 -4.34 0.10 7.86
CA GLU A 98 -4.32 -1.36 8.07
C GLU A 98 -3.08 -2.04 7.46
N THR A 99 -3.12 -3.35 7.19
CA THR A 99 -1.94 -4.15 6.81
C THR A 99 -1.78 -4.31 5.28
N PRO A 100 -0.88 -3.57 4.61
CA PRO A 100 -0.68 -3.74 3.17
C PRO A 100 0.29 -4.89 2.86
N ARG A 101 0.08 -5.55 1.71
CA ARG A 101 0.96 -6.59 1.17
C ARG A 101 1.52 -6.18 -0.18
N TRP A 102 2.84 -6.16 -0.29
CA TRP A 102 3.61 -5.74 -1.47
C TRP A 102 4.41 -6.88 -2.05
N ARG A 103 4.37 -6.99 -3.38
CA ARG A 103 5.22 -7.92 -4.12
C ARG A 103 5.77 -7.24 -5.37
N ASN A 104 7.09 -7.28 -5.56
CA ASN A 104 7.73 -6.65 -6.73
C ASN A 104 7.31 -5.17 -6.83
N SER A 105 7.57 -4.36 -5.81
CA SER A 105 7.06 -2.98 -5.78
C SER A 105 8.09 -1.99 -5.29
N ALA A 106 8.00 -0.76 -5.79
CA ALA A 106 8.82 0.36 -5.38
C ALA A 106 7.95 1.39 -4.65
N ILE A 107 8.35 1.83 -3.46
CA ILE A 107 7.64 2.91 -2.74
C ILE A 107 8.63 3.89 -2.11
N GLU A 108 8.52 5.17 -2.43
CA GLU A 108 9.40 6.16 -1.83
C GLU A 108 9.05 6.44 -0.37
N GLN A 109 7.77 6.60 -0.05
CA GLN A 109 7.32 6.98 1.29
C GLN A 109 6.10 6.18 1.71
N LEU A 110 6.29 5.27 2.67
CA LEU A 110 5.22 4.51 3.30
C LEU A 110 5.00 4.98 4.74
N ARG A 111 3.77 5.37 5.07
CA ARG A 111 3.30 5.50 6.45
C ARG A 111 2.22 4.46 6.68
N ASP A 112 2.57 3.46 7.48
CA ASP A 112 1.69 2.37 7.83
C ASP A 112 1.28 2.46 9.29
N GLY A 113 -0.01 2.28 9.55
CA GLY A 113 -0.57 2.26 10.91
C GLY A 113 -0.35 0.94 11.65
N GLN A 114 -0.09 -0.15 10.92
CA GLN A 114 -0.02 -1.50 11.48
C GLN A 114 1.21 -2.27 10.99
N THR A 115 1.03 -3.30 10.16
CA THR A 115 2.07 -4.31 9.92
C THR A 115 2.20 -4.58 8.42
N PRO A 116 3.15 -3.92 7.72
CA PRO A 116 3.36 -4.14 6.30
C PRO A 116 4.07 -5.47 6.05
N ARG A 117 3.73 -6.11 4.93
CA ARG A 117 4.47 -7.27 4.40
C ARG A 117 4.98 -6.98 3.00
N CYS A 118 6.29 -7.01 2.81
CA CYS A 118 6.91 -6.69 1.55
C CYS A 118 7.82 -7.82 1.07
N ARG A 119 7.74 -8.12 -0.22
CA ARG A 119 8.56 -9.14 -0.89
C ARG A 119 9.10 -8.58 -2.19
N ASN A 120 10.40 -8.75 -2.45
CA ASN A 120 11.04 -8.25 -3.68
C ASN A 120 10.72 -6.76 -3.87
N SER A 121 10.87 -5.93 -2.85
CA SER A 121 10.42 -4.54 -2.90
C SER A 121 11.54 -3.58 -2.52
N ALA A 122 11.58 -2.42 -3.16
CA ALA A 122 12.55 -1.36 -2.91
C ALA A 122 11.83 -0.18 -2.27
N LEU A 123 12.32 0.25 -1.11
CA LEU A 123 11.70 1.32 -0.34
C LEU A 123 12.71 2.37 0.09
N VAL A 124 12.29 3.63 0.18
CA VAL A 124 13.17 4.72 0.63
C VAL A 124 12.90 5.07 2.09
N LYS A 125 11.67 5.47 2.43
CA LYS A 125 11.30 5.90 3.79
C LYS A 125 10.04 5.19 4.26
N VAL A 126 10.15 4.49 5.39
CA VAL A 126 9.03 3.76 6.01
C VAL A 126 8.85 4.21 7.45
N ARG A 127 7.60 4.47 7.82
CA ARG A 127 7.16 4.64 9.20
C ARG A 127 6.05 3.65 9.50
N VAL A 128 6.25 2.83 10.52
CA VAL A 128 5.28 1.83 10.99
C VAL A 128 4.89 2.18 12.42
N GLY A 129 3.58 2.30 12.68
CA GLY A 129 3.03 2.59 14.00
C GLY A 129 3.22 1.44 15.01
N GLU A 130 2.98 1.75 16.29
CA GLU A 130 3.16 0.84 17.45
C GLU A 130 1.95 -0.04 17.78
N LYS A 131 0.78 0.20 17.19
CA LYS A 131 -0.50 -0.36 17.67
C LYS A 131 -0.92 -1.67 17.00
N SER A 132 -0.09 -2.72 17.00
CA SER A 132 -0.58 -4.07 16.66
C SER A 132 -0.80 -4.94 17.89
N ALA A 133 -2.05 -4.98 18.37
CA ALA A 133 -2.51 -6.03 19.29
C ALA A 133 -2.60 -7.42 18.64
N LEU A 134 -2.36 -7.53 17.32
CA LEU A 134 -2.24 -8.80 16.61
C LEU A 134 -0.76 -9.19 16.53
N GLU A 135 -0.43 -10.44 16.84
CA GLU A 135 0.90 -11.10 16.85
C GLU A 135 1.78 -10.98 15.57
N LYS A 136 1.39 -10.19 14.58
CA LYS A 136 1.95 -10.19 13.23
C LYS A 136 2.93 -9.04 13.01
N ARG A 137 4.18 -9.20 13.42
CA ARG A 137 5.29 -8.26 13.16
C ARG A 137 5.47 -7.90 11.66
N PRO A 138 5.96 -6.69 11.31
CA PRO A 138 6.33 -6.33 9.94
C PRO A 138 7.33 -7.33 9.35
N ARG A 139 7.14 -7.71 8.08
CA ARG A 139 8.01 -8.68 7.40
C ARG A 139 8.50 -8.20 6.05
N TRP A 140 9.80 -8.35 5.85
CA TRP A 140 10.51 -7.95 4.66
C TRP A 140 11.32 -9.13 4.13
N ARG A 141 11.19 -9.40 2.82
CA ARG A 141 11.92 -10.49 2.17
C ARG A 141 12.47 -10.03 0.83
N ASN A 142 13.74 -10.29 0.55
CA ASN A 142 14.38 -9.87 -0.71
C ASN A 142 14.12 -8.37 -0.97
N SER A 143 14.26 -7.52 0.03
CA SER A 143 13.85 -6.10 -0.07
C SER A 143 14.99 -5.18 0.33
N THR A 144 15.01 -3.99 -0.27
CA THR A 144 15.96 -2.93 0.06
C THR A 144 15.22 -1.77 0.73
N LEU A 145 15.79 -1.20 1.78
CA LEU A 145 15.21 -0.05 2.47
C LEU A 145 16.27 0.95 2.96
N GLU A 146 16.17 2.24 2.62
CA GLU A 146 17.10 3.21 3.21
C GLU A 146 16.77 3.52 4.68
N LYS A 147 15.53 3.87 5.00
CA LYS A 147 15.16 4.46 6.30
C LYS A 147 13.88 3.87 6.87
N LEU A 148 13.97 3.12 7.96
CA LEU A 148 12.82 2.61 8.71
C LEU A 148 12.71 3.26 10.10
N ARG A 149 11.50 3.66 10.46
CA ARG A 149 11.09 3.82 11.86
C ARG A 149 9.94 2.86 12.13
N ALA A 150 10.11 1.93 13.05
CA ALA A 150 9.04 1.03 13.46
C ALA A 150 8.92 1.02 14.98
N GLY A 151 7.70 0.99 15.50
CA GLY A 151 7.47 0.75 16.92
C GLY A 151 7.90 -0.65 17.34
N GLU A 152 7.52 -1.64 16.54
CA GLU A 152 7.73 -3.07 16.81
C GLU A 152 8.96 -3.63 16.08
N THR A 153 9.45 -4.81 16.49
CA THR A 153 10.57 -5.46 15.77
C THR A 153 10.16 -5.89 14.36
N PRO A 154 10.83 -5.39 13.31
CA PRO A 154 10.67 -5.96 11.99
C PRO A 154 11.45 -7.29 11.87
N ARG A 155 10.94 -8.18 11.02
CA ARG A 155 11.67 -9.38 10.58
C ARG A 155 12.15 -9.20 9.13
N TRP A 156 13.43 -9.43 8.92
CA TRP A 156 14.10 -9.28 7.64
C TRP A 156 14.73 -10.60 7.19
N ILE A 157 14.60 -10.91 5.89
CA ILE A 157 15.11 -12.12 5.28
C ILE A 157 15.72 -11.76 3.91
N ASN A 158 16.99 -12.09 3.67
CA ASN A 158 17.67 -11.79 2.40
C ASN A 158 17.48 -10.32 1.99
N SER A 159 17.71 -9.36 2.90
CA SER A 159 17.34 -7.95 2.69
C SER A 159 18.43 -7.01 3.18
N GLU A 160 18.43 -5.79 2.67
CA GLU A 160 19.48 -4.79 2.94
C GLU A 160 18.85 -3.48 3.41
N TRP A 161 19.47 -2.82 4.39
CA TRP A 161 19.08 -1.46 4.77
C TRP A 161 20.18 -0.61 5.40
N GLU A 162 20.02 0.71 5.27
CA GLU A 162 20.97 1.69 5.81
C GLU A 162 20.64 2.06 7.27
N LYS A 163 19.43 2.55 7.54
CA LYS A 163 19.10 3.20 8.83
C LYS A 163 17.81 2.66 9.42
N LEU A 164 17.92 1.99 10.55
CA LEU A 164 16.80 1.40 11.27
C LEU A 164 16.65 2.04 12.65
N ARG A 165 15.45 2.53 12.96
CA ARG A 165 15.05 2.92 14.31
C ARG A 165 13.87 2.07 14.79
N THR A 166 14.04 1.30 15.86
CA THR A 166 13.03 0.35 16.35
C THR A 166 12.90 0.39 17.86
N GLY A 167 11.70 0.19 18.42
CA GLY A 167 11.57 0.09 19.89
C GLY A 167 12.26 -1.15 20.48
N GLU A 168 12.48 -2.18 19.67
CA GLU A 168 13.12 -3.43 20.04
C GLU A 168 14.06 -3.92 18.92
N ALA A 169 14.99 -4.82 19.23
CA ALA A 169 15.95 -5.36 18.25
C ALA A 169 15.27 -6.15 17.11
N PRO A 170 15.62 -5.91 15.84
CA PRO A 170 15.02 -6.61 14.70
C PRO A 170 15.50 -8.06 14.58
N ARG A 171 14.71 -8.92 13.93
CA ARG A 171 15.13 -10.30 13.61
C ARG A 171 15.68 -10.38 12.19
N LEU A 172 16.95 -10.70 12.05
CA LEU A 172 17.65 -10.71 10.76
C LEU A 172 18.01 -12.13 10.34
N ARG A 173 17.84 -12.45 9.05
CA ARG A 173 18.32 -13.70 8.44
C ARG A 173 18.93 -13.40 7.09
N ASN A 174 20.21 -13.69 6.90
CA ASN A 174 20.95 -13.40 5.68
C ASN A 174 20.71 -11.95 5.22
N SER A 175 20.82 -10.98 6.13
CA SER A 175 20.43 -9.59 5.88
C SER A 175 21.48 -8.64 6.40
N ALA A 176 21.66 -7.51 5.73
CA ALA A 176 22.65 -6.50 6.06
C ALA A 176 22.01 -5.23 6.64
N LEU A 177 22.66 -4.68 7.67
CA LEU A 177 22.22 -3.52 8.44
C LEU A 177 23.41 -2.60 8.71
N GLU A 178 23.35 -1.38 8.20
CA GLU A 178 24.44 -0.41 8.38
C GLU A 178 24.34 0.34 9.73
N LYS A 179 23.17 0.87 10.09
CA LYS A 179 22.96 1.65 11.33
C LYS A 179 21.66 1.28 12.05
N LEU A 180 21.79 0.83 13.31
CA LEU A 180 20.67 0.54 14.20
C LEU A 180 20.60 1.55 15.33
N ARG A 181 19.40 2.06 15.58
CA ARG A 181 19.05 2.75 16.81
C ARG A 181 17.86 2.05 17.43
N VAL A 182 18.01 1.60 18.66
CA VAL A 182 16.89 1.13 19.47
C VAL A 182 16.37 2.33 20.26
#